data_AF-A0A2V9LJN8-F1
#
_entry.id   AF-A0A2V9LJN8-F1
#
_cell.length_a   1.000
_cell.length_b   1.000
_cell.length_c   1.000
_cell.angle_alpha   90.00
_cell.angle_beta   90.00
_cell.angle_gamma   90.00
#
_symmetry.space_group_name_H-M   'P 1'
#
loop_
_entity.id
_entity.type
_entity.pdbx_description
1 polymer ?
#
loop_
_entity_poly.entity_id
_entity_poly.type
_entity_poly.pdbx_seq_one_letter_code
_entity_poly.pdbx_strand_id
1 'polypeptide(L)' 'MKVSVFEEGCRFAFFQAVRILERLYPDRERVGLAARPGREVVRFGARLSLTFPASEIQQVTVRICDKAVK' A
#
# COMPACT_ATOMS: atom_id res chain seq x y z
N MET A 1 -0.27 -9.63 -20.59
CA MET A 1 -0.97 -10.10 -19.37
C MET A 1 -0.97 -8.96 -18.36
N LYS A 2 -2.14 -8.44 -17.96
CA LYS A 2 -2.23 -7.35 -16.97
C LYS A 2 -2.34 -7.99 -15.58
N VAL A 3 -1.45 -7.62 -14.66
CA VAL A 3 -1.42 -8.11 -13.27
C VAL A 3 -1.81 -6.96 -12.36
N SER A 4 -2.73 -7.19 -11.43
CA SER A 4 -3.21 -6.19 -10.48
C SER A 4 -2.42 -6.24 -9.18
N VAL A 5 -1.98 -5.09 -8.65
CA VAL A 5 -1.28 -5.02 -7.36
C VAL A 5 -2.19 -5.40 -6.18
N PHE A 6 -3.51 -5.29 -6.35
CA PHE A 6 -4.48 -5.61 -5.32
C PHE A 6 -4.73 -7.12 -5.19
N GLU A 7 -4.58 -7.87 -6.29
CA GLU A 7 -4.80 -9.32 -6.32
C GLU A 7 -3.50 -10.09 -6.13
N GLU A 8 -2.43 -9.64 -6.79
CA GLU A 8 -1.14 -10.35 -6.85
C GLU A 8 0.00 -9.46 -6.33
N GLY A 9 -0.20 -8.83 -5.16
CA GLY A 9 0.79 -7.94 -4.55
C GLY A 9 2.18 -8.56 -4.38
N CYS A 10 2.25 -9.87 -4.12
CA CYS A 10 3.50 -10.63 -3.98
C CYS A 10 4.36 -10.68 -5.25
N ARG A 11 3.82 -10.32 -6.42
CA ARG A 11 4.55 -10.28 -7.70
C ARG A 11 5.30 -8.98 -7.94
N PHE A 12 5.11 -7.99 -7.07
CA PHE A 12 5.75 -6.69 -7.19
C PHE A 12 6.79 -6.53 -6.09
N ALA A 13 7.91 -5.89 -6.42
CA ALA A 13 8.83 -5.39 -5.41
C ALA A 13 8.14 -4.31 -4.56
N PHE A 14 8.48 -4.23 -3.28
CA PHE A 14 7.85 -3.32 -2.31
C PHE A 14 7.76 -1.88 -2.83
N PHE A 15 8.89 -1.28 -3.21
CA PHE A 15 8.92 0.11 -3.68
C PHE A 15 8.21 0.31 -5.03
N GLN A 16 8.21 -0.71 -5.89
CA GLN A 16 7.48 -0.65 -7.16
C GLN A 16 5.97 -0.61 -6.92
N ALA A 17 5.46 -1.47 -6.04
CA ALA A 17 4.04 -1.46 -5.67
C ALA A 17 3.61 -0.12 -5.08
N VAL A 18 4.42 0.45 -4.17
CA VAL A 18 4.16 1.78 -3.59
C VAL A 18 4.09 2.86 -4.67
N ARG A 19 5.05 2.90 -5.60
CA ARG A 19 5.07 3.88 -6.70
C ARG A 19 3.87 3.75 -7.64
N ILE A 20 3.40 2.52 -7.88
CA ILE A 20 2.18 2.28 -8.67
C ILE A 20 0.97 2.83 -7.92
N LEU A 21 0.84 2.54 -6.63
CA LEU A 21 -0.27 3.02 -5.81
C LEU A 21 -0.30 4.55 -5.71
N GLU A 22 0.84 5.20 -5.53
CA GLU A 22 0.98 6.67 -5.58
C GLU A 22 0.53 7.29 -6.90
N ARG A 23 0.67 6.56 -8.03
CA ARG A 23 0.22 7.02 -9.35
C ARG A 23 -1.26 6.76 -9.59
N LEU A 24 -1.81 5.68 -9.01
CA LEU A 24 -3.23 5.34 -9.13
C LEU A 24 -4.13 6.28 -8.33
N TYR A 25 -3.62 6.86 -7.23
CA TYR A 25 -4.37 7.77 -6.36
C TYR A 25 -3.62 9.11 -6.18
N PRO A 26 -3.59 9.96 -7.23
CA PRO A 26 -2.88 11.25 -7.16
C PRO A 26 -3.47 12.22 -6.12
N ASP A 27 -4.73 12.04 -5.73
CA ASP A 27 -5.40 12.87 -4.71
C ASP A 27 -5.03 12.51 -3.26
N ARG A 28 -4.27 11.42 -3.07
CA ARG A 28 -3.77 10.99 -1.75
C ARG A 28 -2.33 11.43 -1.58
N GLU A 29 -1.94 11.65 -0.33
CA GLU A 29 -0.57 12.06 -0.04
C GLU A 29 0.41 10.88 -0.15
N ARG A 30 1.64 11.16 -0.58
CA ARG A 30 2.70 10.16 -0.70
C ARG A 30 3.16 9.68 0.67
N VAL A 31 3.64 8.44 0.72
CA VAL A 31 4.19 7.87 1.94
C VAL A 31 5.54 8.50 2.28
N GLY A 32 5.81 8.68 3.59
CA GLY A 32 7.11 9.17 4.08
C GLY A 32 7.29 10.69 4.03
N LEU A 33 6.21 11.45 3.81
CA LEU A 33 6.16 12.91 3.98
C LEU A 33 5.50 13.26 5.33
N ALA A 34 5.16 14.53 5.54
CA ALA A 34 4.47 15.02 6.74
C ALA A 34 2.94 14.76 6.72
N ALA A 35 2.48 13.80 5.91
CA ALA A 35 1.06 13.50 5.77
C ALA A 35 0.49 12.87 7.05
N ARG A 36 -0.78 13.15 7.35
CA ARG A 36 -1.49 12.39 8.39
C ARG A 36 -1.67 10.94 7.90
N PRO A 37 -1.55 9.91 8.75
CA PRO A 37 -1.68 8.51 8.32
C PRO A 37 -2.98 8.16 7.59
N GLY A 38 -4.07 8.88 7.84
CA GLY A 38 -5.34 8.69 7.11
C GLY A 38 -5.41 9.37 5.73
N ARG A 39 -4.45 10.24 5.42
CA ARG A 39 -4.33 10.96 4.14
C ARG A 39 -3.30 10.33 3.20
N GLU A 40 -2.38 9.52 3.72
CA GLU A 40 -1.45 8.74 2.92
C GLU A 40 -2.17 7.76 1.99
N VAL A 41 -1.61 7.56 0.79
CA VAL A 41 -2.14 6.64 -0.22
C VAL A 41 -2.12 5.18 0.25
N VAL A 42 -1.14 4.81 1.08
CA VAL A 42 -0.97 3.47 1.62
C VAL A 42 -0.56 3.59 3.08
N ARG A 43 -1.05 2.67 3.91
CA ARG A 43 -0.61 2.52 5.30
C ARG A 43 0.14 1.21 5.45
N PHE A 44 1.35 1.27 5.98
CA PHE A 44 2.16 0.07 6.20
C PHE A 44 1.78 -0.62 7.51
N GLY A 45 1.63 -1.94 7.45
CA GLY A 45 1.45 -2.80 8.60
C GLY A 45 2.55 -3.85 8.64
N ALA A 46 3.17 -4.04 9.80
CA ALA A 46 4.15 -5.10 10.00
C ALA A 46 3.44 -6.38 10.44
N ARG A 47 3.72 -7.50 9.78
CA ARG A 47 3.35 -8.82 10.30
C ARG A 47 4.48 -9.31 11.20
N LEU A 48 4.24 -9.31 12.51
CA LEU A 48 5.20 -9.81 13.49
C LEU A 48 5.21 -11.34 13.46
N SER A 49 6.17 -11.90 12.74
CA SER A 49 6.35 -13.34 12.60
C SER A 49 7.85 -13.66 12.49
N LEU A 50 8.26 -14.81 13.04
CA LEU A 50 9.61 -15.34 12.89
C LEU A 50 9.78 -16.16 11.61
N THR A 51 8.73 -16.31 10.82
CA THR A 51 8.77 -17.03 9.55
C THR A 51 9.40 -16.16 8.48
N PHE A 52 10.23 -16.77 7.63
CA PHE A 52 10.74 -16.12 6.44
C PHE A 52 9.60 -15.97 5.40
N PRO A 53 9.17 -14.75 5.05
CA PRO A 53 8.05 -14.56 4.14
C PRO A 53 8.47 -14.88 2.70
N ALA A 54 7.53 -15.40 1.90
CA ALA A 54 7.79 -15.73 0.50
C ALA A 54 8.01 -14.49 -0.40
N SER A 55 7.58 -13.31 0.05
CA SER A 55 7.77 -12.03 -0.66
C SER A 55 7.72 -10.85 0.32
N GLU A 56 8.18 -9.68 -0.12
CA GLU A 56 8.18 -8.44 0.67
C GLU A 56 6.76 -7.94 0.98
N ILE A 57 5.79 -8.25 0.10
CA ILE A 57 4.39 -7.84 0.24
C ILE A 57 3.54 -9.08 0.50
N GLN A 58 3.08 -9.23 1.74
CA GLN A 58 2.27 -10.37 2.11
C GLN A 58 0.79 -10.20 1.74
N GLN A 59 0.24 -9.00 1.89
CA GLN A 59 -1.17 -8.74 1.62
C GLN A 59 -1.38 -7.26 1.28
N VAL A 60 -2.23 -7.00 0.29
CA VAL A 60 -2.74 -5.67 -0.01
C VAL A 60 -4.24 -5.68 0.28
N THR A 61 -4.74 -4.71 1.03
CA THR A 61 -6.18 -4.58 1.33
C THR A 61 -6.65 -3.18 1.01
N VAL A 62 -7.82 -3.09 0.38
CA VAL A 62 -8.47 -1.81 0.13
C VAL A 62 -9.30 -1.46 1.36
N ARG A 63 -8.97 -0.33 1.98
CA ARG A 63 -9.79 0.28 3.03
C ARG A 63 -10.60 1.39 2.37
N ILE A 64 -11.92 1.25 2.33
CA ILE A 64 -12.80 2.36 1.99
C ILE A 64 -12.83 3.25 3.22
N CYS A 65 -12.09 4.36 3.19
CA CYS A 65 -12.21 5.39 4.21
C CYS A 65 -13.35 6.31 3.79
N ASP A 66 -14.51 6.14 4.41
CA ASP A 66 -15.57 7.14 4.34
C ASP A 66 -15.02 8.51 4.80
N LYS A 67 -15.54 9.55 4.16
CA LYS A 67 -14.95 10.89 4.08
C LYS A 67 -14.47 11.49 5.41
N ALA A 68 -13.27 12.09 5.33
CA ALA A 68 -12.84 13.32 5.98
C ALA A 68 -13.42 13.61 7.37
N VAL A 69 -12.71 13.16 8.41
CA VAL A 69 -12.76 13.83 9.71
C VAL A 69 -12.17 15.23 9.50
N LYS A 70 -13.05 16.24 9.55
CA LYS A 70 -12.72 17.67 9.53
C LYS A 70 -11.72 18.01 10.63
#